data_AF-A0A2N5DTR9-F1
#
_entry.id   AF-A0A2N5DTR9-F1
#
_cell.length_a   1.000
_cell.length_b   1.000
_cell.length_c   1.000
_cell.angle_alpha   90.00
_cell.angle_beta   90.00
_cell.angle_gamma   90.00
#
_symmetry.space_group_name_H-M   'P 1'
#
loop_
_entity.id
_entity.type
_entity.pdbx_description
1 polymer ?
#
loop_
_entity_poly.entity_id
_entity_poly.type
_entity_poly.pdbx_seq_one_letter_code
_entity_poly.pdbx_strand_id
1 'polypeptide(L)'
;MTISRLDDRNVTDPILRAYMRQEIMTKAMSYDSDLLTYDILADEIYRPELIAYRIWGTGELRWVVTLVCGLEDECDAMEEGTEITVPTLAWIREQINTFSATSPEIPGSLYAS
;
A
#
# COMPACT_ATOMS: atom_id res chain seq x y z
N MET A 1 -10.81 14.66 -13.55
CA MET A 1 -9.64 14.23 -12.75
C MET A 1 -9.23 12.87 -13.25
N THR A 2 -8.00 12.73 -13.74
CA THR A 2 -7.46 11.42 -14.17
C THR A 2 -6.87 10.77 -12.93
N ILE A 3 -7.35 9.58 -12.56
CA ILE A 3 -6.81 8.82 -11.42
C ILE A 3 -5.38 8.38 -11.78
N SER A 4 -4.44 8.59 -10.86
CA SER A 4 -3.06 8.12 -11.03
C SER A 4 -3.04 6.61 -11.17
N ARG A 5 -2.19 6.06 -12.03
CA ARG A 5 -2.00 4.60 -12.19
C ARG A 5 -1.49 3.88 -10.93
N LEU A 6 -1.02 4.64 -9.94
CA LEU A 6 -0.53 4.13 -8.65
C LEU A 6 -1.59 4.17 -7.54
N ASP A 7 -2.74 4.76 -7.84
CA ASP A 7 -3.86 4.81 -6.91
C ASP A 7 -4.56 3.44 -6.89
N ASP A 8 -4.95 2.98 -5.70
CA ASP A 8 -5.60 1.69 -5.55
C ASP A 8 -7.01 1.64 -6.16
N ARG A 9 -7.63 2.80 -6.42
CA ARG A 9 -8.91 2.92 -7.12
C ARG A 9 -8.84 2.52 -8.60
N ASN A 10 -7.65 2.27 -9.15
CA ASN A 10 -7.53 1.60 -10.45
C ASN A 10 -8.08 0.16 -10.40
N VAL A 11 -8.03 -0.49 -9.23
CA VAL A 11 -8.75 -1.73 -8.99
C VAL A 11 -10.21 -1.37 -8.70
N THR A 12 -11.03 -1.51 -9.75
CA THR A 12 -12.43 -1.04 -9.73
C THR A 12 -13.31 -1.91 -8.83
N ASP A 13 -13.05 -3.22 -8.80
CA ASP A 13 -13.78 -4.15 -7.93
C ASP A 13 -13.32 -3.98 -6.46
N PRO A 14 -14.23 -3.64 -5.52
CA PRO A 14 -13.87 -3.40 -4.13
C PRO A 14 -13.35 -4.65 -3.41
N ILE A 15 -13.78 -5.85 -3.82
CA ILE A 15 -13.32 -7.12 -3.26
C ILE A 15 -11.88 -7.38 -3.69
N LEU A 16 -11.59 -7.25 -5.00
CA LEU A 16 -10.23 -7.38 -5.51
C LEU A 16 -9.28 -6.34 -4.92
N ARG A 17 -9.77 -5.10 -4.73
CA ARG A 17 -8.98 -4.04 -4.08
C ARG A 17 -8.66 -4.38 -2.62
N ALA A 18 -9.60 -4.97 -1.89
CA ALA A 18 -9.37 -5.43 -0.53
C ALA A 18 -8.31 -6.54 -0.48
N TYR A 19 -8.38 -7.52 -1.40
CA TYR A 19 -7.36 -8.57 -1.51
C TYR A 19 -5.97 -8.00 -1.85
N MET A 20 -5.87 -7.07 -2.80
CA MET A 20 -4.61 -6.41 -3.12
C MET A 20 -4.01 -5.68 -1.91
N ARG A 21 -4.84 -4.95 -1.16
CA ARG A 21 -4.41 -4.29 0.09
C ARG A 21 -3.90 -5.33 1.11
N GLN A 22 -4.60 -6.45 1.25
CA GLN A 22 -4.15 -7.55 2.12
C GLN A 22 -2.81 -8.13 1.69
N GLU A 23 -2.56 -8.32 0.39
CA GLU A 23 -1.26 -8.81 -0.10
C GLU A 23 -0.13 -7.82 0.15
N ILE A 24 -0.38 -6.52 0.00
CA ILE A 24 0.58 -5.47 0.33
C ILE A 24 0.93 -5.51 1.82
N MET A 25 -0.09 -5.63 2.68
CA MET A 25 0.14 -5.73 4.13
C MET A 25 0.93 -7.00 4.48
N THR A 26 0.58 -8.13 3.87
CA THR A 26 1.29 -9.39 4.06
C THR A 26 2.75 -9.29 3.62
N LYS A 27 3.02 -8.59 2.51
CA LYS A 27 4.38 -8.32 2.02
C LYS A 27 5.14 -7.35 2.93
N ALA A 28 4.50 -6.31 3.45
CA ALA A 28 5.10 -5.38 4.40
C ALA A 28 5.49 -6.06 5.73
N MET A 29 4.71 -7.07 6.16
CA MET A 29 4.96 -7.87 7.35
C MET A 29 5.91 -9.06 7.11
N SER A 30 6.31 -9.33 5.87
CA SER A 30 7.27 -10.40 5.58
C SER A 30 8.70 -9.97 5.89
N TYR A 31 9.61 -10.93 6.06
CA TYR A 31 11.04 -10.67 6.26
C TYR A 31 11.81 -10.77 4.94
N ASP A 32 11.21 -10.30 3.84
CA ASP A 32 11.85 -10.34 2.53
C ASP A 32 12.98 -9.31 2.42
N SER A 33 14.09 -9.70 1.80
CA SER A 33 15.28 -8.85 1.61
C SER A 33 15.04 -7.61 0.77
N ASP A 34 13.97 -7.61 -0.02
CA ASP A 34 13.71 -6.60 -1.04
C ASP A 34 12.79 -5.48 -0.53
N LEU A 35 12.44 -5.52 0.76
CA LEU A 35 11.64 -4.49 1.40
C LEU A 35 12.46 -3.24 1.70
N LEU A 36 11.79 -2.10 1.69
CA LEU A 36 12.35 -0.81 2.09
C LEU A 36 11.95 -0.53 3.53
N THR A 37 12.87 -0.03 4.34
CA THR A 37 12.57 0.47 5.69
C THR A 37 12.61 1.99 5.71
N TYR A 38 11.76 2.60 6.53
CA TYR A 38 11.68 4.05 6.67
C TYR A 38 11.24 4.45 8.08
N ASP A 39 11.95 5.41 8.69
CA ASP A 39 11.59 5.98 9.98
C ASP A 39 10.66 7.18 9.82
N ILE A 40 9.51 7.17 10.50
CA ILE A 40 8.55 8.27 10.46
C ILE A 40 9.10 9.48 11.21
N LEU A 41 9.26 10.62 10.52
CA LEU A 41 9.75 11.86 11.10
C LEU A 41 8.62 12.71 11.71
N ALA A 42 8.95 13.56 12.67
CA ALA A 42 8.00 14.43 13.38
C ALA A 42 7.20 15.36 12.45
N ASP A 43 7.81 15.84 11.37
CA ASP A 43 7.15 16.72 10.39
C ASP A 43 6.22 15.97 9.41
N GLU A 44 6.16 14.65 9.53
CA GLU A 44 5.48 13.75 8.58
C GLU A 44 4.25 13.06 9.15
N ILE A 45 4.01 13.17 10.46
CA ILE A 45 2.98 12.41 11.18
C ILE A 45 1.55 12.57 10.63
N TYR A 46 1.24 13.66 9.93
CA TYR A 46 -0.05 13.91 9.27
C TYR A 46 0.06 13.94 7.74
N ARG A 47 1.18 13.45 7.19
CA ARG A 47 1.58 13.65 5.80
C ARG A 47 2.01 12.36 5.12
N PRO A 48 1.11 11.36 5.00
CA PRO A 48 1.44 10.09 4.33
C PRO A 48 1.90 10.30 2.87
N GLU A 49 1.46 11.38 2.21
CA GLU A 49 1.93 11.75 0.87
C GLU A 49 3.38 12.20 0.84
N LEU A 50 3.87 12.84 1.90
CA LEU A 50 5.27 13.25 2.02
C LEU A 50 6.17 12.03 2.22
N ILE A 51 5.77 11.10 3.10
CA ILE A 51 6.48 9.84 3.32
C ILE A 51 6.55 9.06 2.01
N ALA A 52 5.43 8.89 1.32
CA ALA A 52 5.38 8.20 0.03
C ALA A 52 6.31 8.86 -1.01
N TYR A 53 6.36 10.20 -1.04
CA TYR A 53 7.28 10.92 -1.92
C TYR A 53 8.75 10.66 -1.60
N ARG A 54 9.13 10.57 -0.32
CA ARG A 54 10.51 10.28 0.08
C ARG A 54 10.94 8.85 -0.22
N ILE A 55 10.04 7.88 -0.03
CA ILE A 55 10.33 6.47 -0.26
C ILE A 55 10.37 6.14 -1.77
N TRP A 56 9.35 6.59 -2.53
CA TRP A 56 9.15 6.14 -3.92
C TRP A 56 9.26 7.26 -4.97
N GLY A 57 9.50 8.51 -4.57
CA GLY A 57 9.50 9.66 -5.47
C GLY A 57 8.11 10.12 -5.92
N THR A 58 7.04 9.66 -5.27
CA THR A 58 5.66 10.00 -5.61
C THR A 58 4.72 9.97 -4.39
N GLY A 59 3.88 11.00 -4.24
CA GLY A 59 2.86 11.06 -3.19
C GLY A 59 1.59 10.24 -3.50
N GLU A 60 1.49 9.66 -4.70
CA GLU A 60 0.31 8.89 -5.14
C GLU A 60 0.15 7.57 -4.36
N LEU A 61 1.22 7.10 -3.73
CA LEU A 61 1.24 5.88 -2.90
C LEU A 61 0.96 6.15 -1.41
N ARG A 62 0.43 7.32 -1.06
CA ARG A 62 0.06 7.66 0.33
C ARG A 62 -0.84 6.59 0.98
N TRP A 63 -1.73 5.97 0.21
CA TRP A 63 -2.62 4.91 0.69
C TRP A 63 -1.88 3.67 1.19
N VAL A 64 -0.68 3.37 0.65
CA VAL A 64 0.17 2.27 1.14
C VAL A 64 0.74 2.62 2.50
N VAL A 65 1.18 3.86 2.70
CA VAL A 65 1.69 4.34 4.00
C VAL A 65 0.58 4.28 5.05
N THR A 66 -0.61 4.82 4.74
CA THR A 66 -1.80 4.76 5.59
C THR A 66 -2.14 3.32 5.98
N LEU A 67 -2.08 2.39 5.01
CA LEU A 67 -2.36 0.98 5.24
C LEU A 67 -1.34 0.32 6.18
N VAL A 68 -0.04 0.51 5.92
CA VAL A 68 1.04 -0.11 6.74
C VAL A 68 1.08 0.48 8.15
N CYS A 69 0.74 1.76 8.31
CA CYS A 69 0.61 2.40 9.61
C CYS A 69 -0.69 2.01 10.35
N GLY A 70 -1.58 1.23 9.73
CA GLY A 70 -2.83 0.79 10.35
C GLY A 70 -3.85 1.90 10.57
N LEU A 71 -3.79 2.98 9.79
CA LEU A 71 -4.71 4.11 9.91
C LEU A 71 -6.04 3.83 9.21
N GLU A 72 -7.14 4.29 9.81
CA GLU A 72 -8.48 4.23 9.21
C GLU A 72 -8.72 5.43 8.28
N ASP A 73 -8.23 6.62 8.66
CA ASP A 73 -8.29 7.85 7.86
C ASP A 73 -6.87 8.34 7.52
N GLU A 74 -6.69 8.91 6.32
CA GLU A 74 -5.42 9.54 5.92
C GLU A 74 -5.07 10.78 6.77
N CYS A 75 -6.06 11.36 7.46
CA CYS A 75 -5.89 12.50 8.36
C CYS A 75 -5.47 12.11 9.79
N ASP A 76 -5.46 10.81 10.12
CA ASP A 76 -5.04 10.35 11.43
C ASP A 76 -3.53 10.50 11.62
N ALA A 77 -3.10 10.74 12.86
CA ALA A 77 -1.70 10.88 13.19
C ALA A 77 -0.99 9.51 13.16
N MET A 78 0.14 9.44 12.45
CA MET A 78 1.10 8.35 12.57
C MET A 78 1.96 8.50 13.82
N GLU A 79 2.54 7.41 14.29
CA GLU A 79 3.46 7.41 15.44
C GLU A 79 4.86 7.89 15.01
N GLU A 80 5.34 8.95 15.65
CA GLU A 80 6.69 9.49 15.42
C GLU A 80 7.76 8.49 15.86
N GLY A 81 8.82 8.34 15.06
CA GLY A 81 9.96 7.48 15.37
C GLY A 81 9.69 5.98 15.19
N THR A 82 8.51 5.61 14.68
CA THR A 82 8.21 4.24 14.28
C THR A 82 8.88 3.93 12.95
N GLU A 83 9.58 2.79 12.89
CA GLU A 83 10.10 2.22 11.64
C GLU A 83 8.98 1.45 10.94
N ILE A 84 8.72 1.77 9.68
CA ILE A 84 7.82 1.03 8.81
C ILE A 84 8.58 0.28 7.73
N THR A 85 8.09 -0.90 7.38
CA THR A 85 8.59 -1.71 6.29
C THR A 85 7.59 -1.68 5.15
N VAL A 86 8.04 -1.37 3.94
CA VAL A 86 7.16 -1.22 2.78
C VAL A 86 7.71 -1.90 1.52
N PRO A 87 6.86 -2.37 0.60
CA PRO A 87 7.32 -2.95 -0.66
C PRO A 87 7.94 -1.93 -1.61
N THR A 88 8.69 -2.41 -2.60
CA THR A 88 9.24 -1.55 -3.65
C THR A 88 8.15 -1.00 -4.58
N LEU A 89 8.40 0.17 -5.18
CA LEU A 89 7.52 0.77 -6.19
C LEU A 89 7.22 -0.19 -7.36
N ALA A 90 8.23 -0.95 -7.80
CA ALA A 90 8.08 -1.89 -8.90
C ALA A 90 7.07 -3.00 -8.55
N TRP A 91 7.17 -3.53 -7.33
CA TRP A 91 6.28 -4.58 -6.84
C TRP A 91 4.84 -4.06 -6.66
N ILE A 92 4.65 -2.87 -6.07
CA ILE A 92 3.31 -2.28 -5.91
C ILE A 92 2.63 -2.08 -7.27
N ARG A 93 3.38 -1.60 -8.28
CA ARG A 93 2.87 -1.44 -9.65
C ARG A 93 2.44 -2.76 -10.27
N GLU A 94 3.20 -3.82 -10.04
CA GLU A 94 2.85 -5.16 -10.49
C GLU A 94 1.54 -5.61 -9.84
N GLN A 95 1.36 -5.43 -8.53
CA GLN A 95 0.11 -5.76 -7.85
C GLN A 95 -1.09 -5.00 -8.42
N ILE A 96 -0.98 -3.67 -8.60
CA ILE A 96 -2.07 -2.89 -9.19
C ILE A 96 -2.40 -3.42 -10.59
N ASN A 97 -1.40 -3.74 -11.42
CA ASN A 97 -1.64 -4.31 -12.75
C ASN A 97 -2.30 -5.70 -12.69
N THR A 98 -1.85 -6.58 -11.79
CA THR A 98 -2.41 -7.92 -11.61
C THR A 98 -3.87 -7.89 -11.20
N PHE A 99 -4.23 -7.04 -10.24
CA PHE A 99 -5.61 -6.92 -9.75
C PHE A 99 -6.52 -6.05 -10.62
N SER A 100 -5.96 -5.13 -11.43
CA SER A 100 -6.74 -4.35 -12.40
C SER A 100 -6.98 -5.08 -13.71
N ALA A 101 -6.12 -6.05 -14.07
CA ALA A 101 -6.38 -6.97 -15.17
C ALA A 101 -7.58 -7.86 -14.80
N THR A 102 -8.58 -7.93 -15.67
CA THR A 102 -9.79 -8.71 -15.44
C THR A 102 -9.43 -10.18 -15.20
N SER A 103 -9.73 -10.67 -14.00
CA SER A 103 -9.58 -12.05 -13.52
C SER A 103 -8.21 -12.44 -12.96
N PRO A 104 -7.78 -11.92 -11.80
CA PRO A 104 -6.90 -12.70 -10.94
C PRO A 104 -7.63 -14.01 -10.61
N GLU A 105 -7.03 -15.16 -10.90
CA GLU A 105 -7.52 -16.45 -10.41
C GLU A 105 -7.40 -16.42 -8.88
N ILE A 106 -8.44 -15.92 -8.20
CA ILE A 106 -8.51 -16.00 -6.74
C ILE A 106 -8.48 -17.50 -6.41
N PRO A 107 -7.47 -18.00 -5.68
CA PRO A 107 -7.45 -19.40 -5.29
C PRO A 107 -8.75 -19.72 -4.55
N GLY A 108 -9.55 -20.64 -5.08
CA GLY A 108 -10.88 -20.99 -4.59
C GLY A 108 -10.93 -21.59 -3.17
N SER A 109 -9.85 -21.50 -2.39
CA SER A 109 -9.78 -22.03 -1.03
C SER A 109 -10.47 -21.15 0.01
N LEU A 110 -10.95 -19.94 -0.36
CA LEU A 110 -11.59 -19.02 0.57
C LEU A 110 -13.13 -19.08 0.58
N TYR A 111 -13.74 -19.93 -0.25
CA TYR A 111 -15.19 -20.22 -0.20
C TYR A 111 -15.55 -21.46 0.64
N ALA A 112 -14.60 -22.02 1.39
CA ALA A 112 -14.86 -23.10 2.33
C ALA A 112 -14.90 -22.55 3.77
N SER A 113 -16.06 -22.04 4.18
CA SER A 113 -16.46 -21.89 5.59
C SER A 113 -17.97 -21.91 5.68
#